data_AF-A0A1V5V5A1-F1
#
_entry.id   AF-A0A1V5V5A1-F1
#
_cell.length_a   1.000
_cell.length_b   1.000
_cell.length_c   1.000
_cell.angle_alpha   90.00
_cell.angle_beta   90.00
_cell.angle_gamma   90.00
#
_symmetry.space_group_name_H-M   'P 1'
#
loop_
_entity.id
_entity.type
_entity.pdbx_description
1 polymer ?
#
loop_
_entity_poly.entity_id
_entity_poly.type
_entity_poly.pdbx_seq_one_letter_code
_entity_poly.pdbx_strand_id
1 'polypeptide(L)' 'MVFYTKLPMAPEKIIEEMRARNIPNLWIPKASNFHPVEALPVLGSGKLDLVGLKKITEELIQKPES' A
#
# COMPACT_ATOMS: atom_id res chain seq x y z
N MET A 1 0.42 -5.63 -2.65
CA MET A 1 -0.14 -4.85 -1.53
C MET A 1 0.44 -3.44 -1.59
N VAL A 2 -0.38 -2.43 -1.32
CA VAL A 2 0.02 -1.01 -1.34
C VAL A 2 -0.23 -0.41 0.03
N PHE A 3 0.79 0.22 0.58
CA PHE A 3 0.69 0.94 1.85
C PHE A 3 0.63 2.43 1.59
N TYR A 4 -0.29 3.10 2.27
CA TYR A 4 -0.48 4.52 2.12
C TYR A 4 -0.81 5.18 3.45
N THR A 5 -0.39 6.42 3.65
CA THR A 5 -0.63 7.13 4.92
C THR A 5 -1.89 7.98 4.88
N LYS A 6 -1.91 8.95 3.97
CA LYS A 6 -3.09 9.74 3.67
C LYS A 6 -3.38 9.64 2.19
N LEU A 7 -4.48 8.97 1.87
CA LEU A 7 -5.03 8.98 0.54
C LEU A 7 -6.09 10.08 0.45
N PRO A 8 -5.96 11.04 -0.48
CA PRO A 8 -7.01 12.04 -0.69
C PRO A 8 -8.23 11.45 -1.43
N MET A 9 -8.18 10.19 -1.86
CA MET A 9 -9.17 9.54 -2.73
C MET A 9 -9.32 8.06 -2.36
N ALA A 10 -10.44 7.45 -2.75
CA ALA A 10 -10.64 6.00 -2.60
C ALA A 10 -9.63 5.20 -3.44
N PRO A 11 -9.21 3.98 -3.00
CA PRO A 11 -8.28 3.14 -3.74
C PRO A 11 -8.80 2.77 -5.14
N GLU A 12 -10.13 2.64 -5.31
CA GLU A 12 -10.76 2.42 -6.61
C GLU A 12 -10.49 3.57 -7.59
N LYS A 13 -10.56 4.82 -7.14
CA LYS A 13 -10.25 5.99 -7.96
C LYS A 13 -8.78 6.03 -8.39
N ILE A 14 -7.87 5.59 -7.53
CA ILE A 14 -6.44 5.49 -7.87
C ILE A 14 -6.21 4.41 -8.92
N ILE A 15 -6.88 3.27 -8.78
CA ILE A 15 -6.84 2.19 -9.77
C ILE A 15 -7.36 2.67 -11.13
N GLU A 16 -8.47 3.41 -11.14
CA GLU A 16 -9.02 4.04 -12.36
C GLU A 16 -8.01 5.01 -12.99
N GLU A 17 -7.38 5.90 -12.21
CA GLU A 17 -6.34 6.82 -12.68
C GLU A 17 -5.09 6.08 -13.20
N MET A 18 -4.66 5.01 -12.53
CA MET A 18 -3.54 4.17 -12.99
C MET A 18 -3.85 3.50 -14.33
N ARG A 19 -5.08 3.00 -14.50
CA ARG A 19 -5.55 2.46 -15.78
C ARG A 19 -5.60 3.54 -16.86
N ALA A 20 -6.11 4.73 -16.52
CA ALA A 20 -6.16 5.87 -17.43
C ALA A 20 -4.76 6.31 -17.89
N ARG A 21 -3.74 6.17 -17.04
CA ARG A 21 -2.32 6.41 -17.36
C ARG A 21 -1.64 5.28 -18.15
N ASN A 22 -2.40 4.32 -18.66
CA ASN A 22 -1.90 3.20 -19.45
C ASN A 22 -0.94 2.27 -18.67
N ILE A 23 -1.07 2.21 -17.34
CA ILE A 23 -0.29 1.25 -16.54
C ILE A 23 -0.85 -0.16 -16.76
N PRO A 24 0.01 -1.16 -17.02
CA PRO A 24 -0.43 -2.54 -17.18
C PRO A 24 -1.13 -3.07 -15.92
N ASN A 25 -2.26 -3.76 -16.11
CA ASN A 25 -3.09 -4.31 -15.02
C ASN A 25 -2.33 -5.28 -14.08
N LEU A 26 -1.19 -5.82 -14.52
CA LEU A 26 -0.28 -6.62 -13.69
C LEU A 26 0.34 -5.83 -12.53
N TRP A 27 0.55 -4.52 -12.73
CA TRP A 27 1.12 -3.60 -11.73
C TRP A 27 0.04 -2.89 -10.92
N ILE A 28 -1.22 -3.01 -11.33
CA ILE A 28 -2.34 -2.35 -10.67
C ILE A 28 -2.83 -3.26 -9.53
N PRO A 29 -2.64 -2.86 -8.27
CA PRO A 29 -3.08 -3.65 -7.13
C PRO A 29 -4.61 -3.61 -7.02
N LYS A 30 -5.20 -4.65 -6.43
CA LYS A 30 -6.64 -4.67 -6.10
C LYS A 30 -6.93 -3.66 -4.99
N ALA A 31 -8.12 -3.05 -5.01
CA ALA A 31 -8.56 -2.10 -3.99
C ALA A 31 -8.48 -2.68 -2.56
N SER A 32 -8.81 -3.96 -2.39
CA SER A 32 -8.70 -4.67 -1.10
C SER A 32 -7.27 -4.85 -0.59
N ASN A 33 -6.25 -4.62 -1.44
CA ASN A 33 -4.84 -4.72 -1.09
C ASN A 33 -4.21 -3.36 -0.74
N PHE A 34 -5.03 -2.32 -0.61
CA PHE A 34 -4.63 -1.00 -0.15
C PHE A 34 -4.80 -0.95 1.37
N HIS A 35 -3.69 -0.87 2.08
CA HIS A 35 -3.66 -0.82 3.54
C HIS A 35 -3.27 0.58 4.01
N PRO A 36 -4.17 1.29 4.73
CA PRO A 36 -3.80 2.54 5.38
C PRO A 36 -2.83 2.25 6.53
N VAL A 37 -1.72 2.98 6.60
CA VAL A 37 -0.71 2.88 7.66
C VAL A 37 -0.45 4.26 8.24
N GLU A 38 -0.26 4.39 9.55
CA GLU A 38 -0.05 5.72 10.16
C GLU A 38 1.26 6.37 9.70
N ALA A 39 2.30 5.57 9.46
CA ALA A 39 3.58 6.03 8.94
C ALA A 39 4.19 4.97 8.03
N LEU A 40 4.84 5.41 6.94
CA LEU A 40 5.69 4.52 6.16
C LEU A 40 6.98 4.29 6.95
N PRO A 41 7.39 3.03 7.19
CA PRO A 41 8.64 2.73 7.86
C PRO A 41 9.79 3.13 6.94
N VAL A 42 10.39 4.28 7.21
CA VAL A 42 11.61 4.74 6.55
C VAL A 42 12.75 4.59 7.54
N LEU A 43 13.83 3.94 7.11
CA LEU A 43 15.11 3.99 7.81
C LEU A 43 15.54 5.46 7.86
N GLY A 44 16.18 5.89 8.96
CA GLY A 44 16.66 7.27 9.18
C GLY A 44 17.59 7.85 8.10
N SER A 45 17.88 7.10 7.03
CA SER A 45 18.54 7.56 5.80
C SER A 45 17.56 7.93 4.66
N GLY A 46 16.25 7.96 4.91
CA GLY A 46 15.21 8.19 3.88
C GLY A 46 14.95 6.98 2.97
N LYS A 47 15.50 5.81 3.32
CA LYS A 47 15.31 4.57 2.56
C LYS A 47 14.11 3.81 3.12
N LEU A 48 13.34 3.18 2.23
CA LEU A 48 12.23 2.30 2.62
C LEU A 48 12.78 1.15 3.48
N ASP A 49 12.32 1.02 4.71
CA ASP A 49 12.73 -0.07 5.60
C ASP A 49 11.97 -1.34 5.22
N LEU A 50 12.54 -2.12 4.31
CA LEU A 50 11.94 -3.36 3.83
C LEU A 50 11.75 -4.39 4.95
N VAL A 51 12.60 -4.36 5.98
CA VAL A 51 12.56 -5.32 7.10
C VAL A 51 11.36 -5.03 8.01
N GLY A 52 11.21 -3.78 8.46
CA GLY A 52 10.06 -3.32 9.25
C GLY A 52 8.78 -3.34 8.43
N LEU A 53 8.83 -3.01 7.13
CA LEU A 53 7.68 -3.16 6.24
C LEU A 53 7.23 -4.62 6.14
N LYS A 54 8.17 -5.57 6.03
CA LYS A 54 7.85 -7.01 5.99
C LYS A 54 7.20 -7.47 7.29
N LYS A 55 7.69 -6.98 8.43
CA LYS A 55 7.10 -7.28 9.75
C LYS A 55 5.69 -6.70 9.91
N ILE A 56 5.50 -5.43 9.56
CA ILE A 56 4.18 -4.77 9.56
C ILE A 56 3.22 -5.49 8.61
N THR A 57 3.72 -5.91 7.45
CA THR A 57 2.97 -6.71 6.47
C THR A 57 2.53 -8.04 7.07
N GLU A 58 3.44 -8.74 7.75
CA GLU A 58 3.15 -10.03 8.37
C GLU A 58 2.10 -9.88 9.48
N GLU A 59 2.20 -8.83 10.30
CA GLU A 59 1.20 -8.50 11.33
C GLU A 59 -0.15 -8.08 10.73
N LEU A 60 -0.17 -7.32 9.64
CA LEU A 60 -1.39 -6.92 8.93
C LEU A 60 -2.06 -8.10 8.20
N ILE A 61 -1.29 -9.02 7.62
CA ILE A 61 -1.82 -10.23 6.97
C ILE A 61 -2.32 -11.23 8.03
N GLN A 62 -1.68 -11.29 9.21
CA GLN A 62 -2.09 -12.17 10.31
C GLN A 62 -3.22 -11.64 11.18
N LYS A 63 -3.66 -10.40 11.00
CA LYS A 63 -4.89 -9.91 11.61
C LYS A 63 -6.04 -10.13 10.62
N PRO A 64 -6.71 -11.30 10.62
CA PRO A 64 -8.05 -11.33 10.08
C PRO A 64 -8.87 -10.38 10.93
N GLU A 65 -9.49 -9.43 10.26
CA GLU A 65 -10.58 -8.60 10.76
C GLU A 65 -11.49 -9.47 11.65
N SER A 66 -11.48 -9.18 12.96
CA SER A 66 -12.36 -9.81 13.95
C SER A 66 -13.56 -8.93 14.22
#